data_AF-A0A3D9CDX2-F1
#
_entry.id   AF-A0A3D9CDX2-F1
#
_cell.length_a   1.000
_cell.length_b   1.000
_cell.length_c   1.000
_cell.angle_alpha   90.00
_cell.angle_beta   90.00
_cell.angle_gamma   90.00
#
_symmetry.space_group_name_H-M   'P 1'
#
loop_
_entity.id
_entity.type
_entity.pdbx_description
1 polymer ?
#
loop_
_entity_poly.entity_id
_entity_poly.type
_entity_poly.pdbx_seq_one_letter_code
_entity_poly.pdbx_strand_id
1 'polypeptide(L)'
;MSYNIQIFRIETKEREQKLDLDDFFETDENLVPFTDQQFKDLKERLLQYGYNLTSETDQELHFNHDDEDYGMVLLTSNGVYFNTGWNRNSIFETRMVASEFTDSGEFAKYDPQNDGWEEV
;
A
#
# COMPACT_ATOMS: atom_id res chain seq x y z
N MET A 1 17.25 3.86 8.09
CA MET A 1 16.71 3.18 6.89
C MET A 1 15.23 2.95 7.16
N SER A 2 14.37 3.08 6.15
CA SER A 2 12.94 2.80 6.27
C SER A 2 12.57 1.61 5.38
N TYR A 3 11.49 0.93 5.74
CA TYR A 3 10.92 -0.17 4.98
C TYR A 3 9.61 0.28 4.36
N ASN A 4 9.39 -0.06 3.09
CA ASN A 4 8.25 0.42 2.34
C ASN A 4 7.50 -0.78 1.76
N ILE A 5 6.17 -0.76 1.88
CA ILE A 5 5.31 -1.73 1.20
C ILE A 5 4.27 -0.94 0.43
N GLN A 6 4.00 -1.38 -0.79
CA GLN A 6 3.03 -0.72 -1.64
C GLN A 6 1.89 -1.69 -1.94
N ILE A 7 0.67 -1.21 -2.02
CA ILE A 7 -0.50 -1.98 -2.39
C ILE A 7 -1.15 -1.29 -3.56
N PHE A 8 -1.34 -2.05 -4.63
CA PHE A 8 -1.99 -1.59 -5.84
C PHE A 8 -3.14 -2.52 -6.18
N ARG A 9 -3.96 -2.14 -7.16
CA ARG A 9 -4.92 -3.07 -7.74
C ARG A 9 -4.22 -4.22 -8.45
N ILE A 10 -4.85 -5.39 -8.45
CA ILE A 10 -4.35 -6.55 -9.20
C ILE A 10 -4.17 -6.24 -10.70
N GLU A 11 -5.04 -5.39 -11.26
CA GLU A 11 -4.94 -4.93 -12.65
C GLU A 11 -3.64 -4.15 -12.91
N THR A 12 -3.12 -3.41 -11.92
CA THR A 12 -1.82 -2.73 -12.01
C THR A 12 -0.68 -3.75 -12.10
N LYS A 13 -0.71 -4.80 -11.27
CA LYS A 13 0.25 -5.92 -11.33
C LYS A 13 0.22 -6.59 -12.70
N GLU A 14 -0.96 -6.89 -13.24
CA GLU A 14 -1.06 -7.49 -14.57
C GLU A 14 -0.54 -6.60 -15.69
N ARG A 15 -0.71 -5.27 -15.58
CA ARG A 15 -0.17 -4.32 -16.57
C ARG A 15 1.34 -4.24 -16.50
N GLU A 16 1.90 -4.16 -15.30
CA GLU A 16 3.34 -4.12 -15.06
C GLU A 16 4.00 -5.37 -15.63
N GLN A 17 3.49 -6.57 -15.29
CA GLN A 17 3.99 -7.84 -15.83
C GLN A 17 3.85 -7.98 -17.36
N LYS A 18 2.88 -7.29 -17.99
CA LYS A 18 2.69 -7.31 -19.45
C LYS A 18 3.60 -6.32 -20.18
N LEU A 19 3.88 -5.17 -19.56
CA LEU A 19 4.66 -4.10 -20.16
C LEU A 19 6.16 -4.28 -19.89
N ASP A 20 6.53 -4.90 -18.77
CA ASP A 20 7.93 -5.19 -18.35
C ASP A 20 8.82 -3.92 -18.46
N LEU A 21 8.30 -2.81 -17.92
CA LEU A 21 8.96 -1.50 -17.95
C LEU A 21 9.64 -1.22 -16.62
N ASP A 22 10.94 -0.92 -16.66
CA ASP A 22 11.72 -0.55 -15.47
C ASP A 22 11.13 0.67 -14.72
N ASP A 23 10.56 1.65 -15.45
CA ASP A 23 10.00 2.89 -14.90
C ASP A 23 8.45 2.85 -14.78
N PHE A 24 7.84 1.66 -14.74
CA PHE A 24 6.38 1.51 -14.76
C PHE A 24 5.67 2.34 -13.68
N PHE A 25 6.22 2.31 -12.45
CA PHE A 25 5.68 2.99 -11.28
C PHE A 25 5.94 4.50 -11.27
N GLU A 26 6.81 5.02 -12.14
CA GLU A 26 7.03 6.48 -12.27
C GLU A 26 5.89 7.17 -13.04
N THR A 27 5.07 6.40 -13.76
CA THR A 27 3.97 6.92 -14.57
C THR A 27 2.63 6.59 -13.94
N ASP A 28 1.98 7.58 -13.33
CA ASP A 28 0.65 7.41 -12.71
C ASP A 28 -0.41 6.86 -13.69
N GLU A 29 -0.31 7.15 -14.99
CA GLU A 29 -1.25 6.63 -16.00
C GLU A 29 -1.19 5.10 -16.15
N ASN A 30 -0.06 4.49 -15.77
CA ASN A 30 0.10 3.04 -15.76
C ASN A 30 -0.63 2.39 -14.58
N LEU A 31 -0.73 3.12 -13.46
CA LEU A 31 -1.38 2.67 -12.25
C LEU A 31 -2.90 2.73 -12.42
N VAL A 32 -3.58 1.64 -12.07
CA VAL A 32 -5.03 1.62 -12.09
C VAL A 32 -5.56 2.23 -10.78
N PRO A 33 -6.31 3.34 -10.84
CA PRO A 33 -6.88 3.93 -9.64
C PRO A 33 -7.92 3.01 -8.99
N PHE A 34 -8.02 3.13 -7.67
CA PHE A 34 -9.08 2.54 -6.88
C PHE A 34 -10.44 3.13 -7.25
N THR A 35 -11.46 2.30 -7.15
CA THR A 35 -12.84 2.80 -7.20
C THR A 35 -13.18 3.55 -5.91
N ASP A 36 -14.19 4.43 -5.94
CA ASP A 36 -14.63 5.16 -4.75
C ASP A 36 -14.99 4.23 -3.58
N GLN A 37 -15.53 3.05 -3.88
CA GLN A 37 -15.86 2.05 -2.87
C GLN A 37 -14.59 1.43 -2.27
N GLN A 38 -13.66 0.97 -3.11
CA GLN A 38 -12.38 0.41 -2.65
C GLN A 38 -11.60 1.41 -1.81
N PHE A 39 -11.54 2.67 -2.25
CA PHE A 39 -10.85 3.73 -1.50
C PHE A 39 -11.45 3.93 -0.11
N LYS A 40 -12.79 3.96 0.00
CA LYS A 40 -13.49 4.05 1.29
C LYS A 40 -13.24 2.82 2.16
N ASP A 41 -13.32 1.63 1.59
CA ASP A 41 -13.10 0.38 2.32
C ASP A 41 -11.66 0.31 2.85
N LEU A 42 -10.66 0.73 2.06
CA LEU A 42 -9.26 0.83 2.48
C LEU A 42 -9.10 1.82 3.63
N LYS A 43 -9.72 3.01 3.53
CA LYS A 43 -9.72 4.02 4.60
C LYS A 43 -10.33 3.45 5.89
N GLU A 44 -11.49 2.81 5.81
CA GLU A 44 -12.16 2.24 6.98
C GLU A 44 -11.34 1.12 7.62
N ARG A 45 -10.73 0.24 6.82
CA ARG A 45 -9.83 -0.80 7.31
C ARG A 45 -8.63 -0.20 8.04
N LEU A 46 -7.96 0.82 7.48
CA LEU A 46 -6.84 1.49 8.15
C LEU A 46 -7.25 2.04 9.53
N LEU A 47 -8.42 2.68 9.62
CA LEU A 47 -8.96 3.15 10.90
C LEU A 47 -9.26 1.99 11.87
N GLN A 48 -9.72 0.84 11.38
CA GLN A 48 -9.96 -0.36 12.20
C GLN A 48 -8.66 -0.97 12.75
N TYR A 49 -7.55 -0.89 12.01
CA TYR A 49 -6.23 -1.30 12.50
C TYR A 49 -5.63 -0.33 13.53
N GLY A 50 -6.25 0.81 13.79
CA GLY A 50 -5.75 1.80 14.74
C GLY A 50 -4.89 2.91 14.12
N TYR A 51 -4.82 2.98 12.79
CA TYR A 51 -4.18 4.12 12.14
C TYR A 51 -5.04 5.37 12.28
N ASN A 52 -4.43 6.46 12.75
CA ASN A 52 -5.06 7.75 12.90
C ASN A 52 -4.78 8.63 11.68
N LEU A 53 -5.82 9.22 11.10
CA LEU A 53 -5.67 10.19 10.01
C LEU A 53 -4.98 11.45 10.54
N THR A 54 -3.79 11.75 10.04
CA THR A 54 -2.98 12.91 10.43
C THR A 54 -3.09 14.05 9.43
N SER A 55 -3.32 13.74 8.16
CA SER A 55 -3.52 14.74 7.11
C SER A 55 -4.45 14.20 6.02
N GLU A 56 -5.31 15.05 5.49
CA GLU A 56 -6.23 14.74 4.39
C GLU A 56 -6.18 15.88 3.38
N THR A 57 -5.75 15.53 2.17
CA THR A 57 -5.73 16.40 0.97
C THR A 57 -6.67 15.80 -0.07
N ASP A 58 -7.08 16.57 -1.07
CA ASP A 58 -8.02 16.13 -2.12
C ASP A 58 -7.61 14.83 -2.85
N GLN A 59 -6.32 14.46 -2.85
CA GLN A 59 -5.80 13.28 -3.55
C GLN A 59 -5.05 12.29 -2.64
N GLU A 60 -4.72 12.69 -1.41
CA GLU A 60 -3.77 11.98 -0.54
C GLU A 60 -4.25 12.02 0.92
N LEU A 61 -4.29 10.86 1.55
CA LEU A 61 -4.63 10.69 2.95
C LEU A 61 -3.42 10.12 3.69
N HIS A 62 -2.90 10.88 4.65
CA HIS A 62 -1.83 10.45 5.51
C HIS A 62 -2.37 9.92 6.82
N PHE A 63 -1.94 8.73 7.17
CA PHE A 63 -2.25 8.07 8.42
C PHE A 63 -0.96 7.79 9.18
N ASN A 64 -1.05 7.86 10.51
CA ASN A 64 0.02 7.49 11.41
C ASN A 64 -0.55 6.59 12.51
N HIS A 65 0.25 5.63 12.96
CA HIS A 65 -0.11 4.81 14.10
C HIS A 65 0.57 5.32 15.37
N ASP A 66 -0.08 5.16 16.53
CA ASP A 66 0.51 5.53 17.83
C ASP A 66 1.62 4.55 18.26
N ASP A 67 1.53 3.31 17.76
CA ASP A 67 2.57 2.29 17.88
C ASP A 67 3.65 2.49 16.81
N GLU A 68 4.90 2.63 17.25
CA GLU A 68 6.08 2.81 16.39
C GLU A 68 6.31 1.63 15.45
N ASP A 69 5.78 0.44 15.79
CA ASP A 69 5.92 -0.74 14.94
C ASP A 69 5.12 -0.58 13.62
N TYR A 70 3.95 0.06 13.63
CA TYR A 70 3.06 0.14 12.46
C TYR A 70 3.43 1.24 11.45
N GLY A 71 4.22 2.23 11.87
CA GLY A 71 4.69 3.32 11.01
C GLY A 71 3.58 4.24 10.46
N MET A 72 3.83 4.77 9.27
CA MET A 72 2.94 5.70 8.56
C MET A 72 2.38 5.04 7.30
N VAL A 73 1.17 5.46 6.90
CA VAL A 73 0.51 4.98 5.69
C VAL A 73 0.02 6.17 4.88
N LEU A 74 0.31 6.15 3.59
CA LEU A 74 -0.20 7.10 2.62
C LEU A 74 -1.19 6.36 1.71
N LEU A 75 -2.46 6.76 1.77
CA LEU A 75 -3.50 6.26 0.88
C LEU A 75 -3.75 7.30 -0.21
N THR A 76 -3.56 6.92 -1.47
CA THR A 76 -3.81 7.75 -2.65
C THR A 76 -4.89 7.13 -3.52
N SER A 77 -5.34 7.83 -4.57
CA SER A 77 -6.24 7.25 -5.56
C SER A 77 -5.65 6.03 -6.28
N ASN A 78 -4.33 5.93 -6.37
CA ASN A 78 -3.63 4.95 -7.22
C ASN A 78 -3.03 3.77 -6.44
N GLY A 79 -2.77 3.95 -5.15
CA GLY A 79 -2.08 2.96 -4.32
C GLY A 79 -2.07 3.32 -2.84
N VAL A 80 -1.76 2.32 -2.01
CA VAL A 80 -1.50 2.47 -0.57
C VAL A 80 -0.02 2.25 -0.32
N TYR A 81 0.63 3.18 0.36
CA TYR A 81 2.07 3.16 0.61
C TYR A 81 2.30 3.14 2.12
N PHE A 82 2.80 2.02 2.62
CA PHE A 82 3.23 1.87 4.00
C PHE A 82 4.70 2.26 4.09
N ASN A 83 5.05 3.03 5.10
CA ASN A 83 6.41 3.43 5.43
C ASN A 83 6.64 3.20 6.91
N THR A 84 7.55 2.29 7.24
CA THR A 84 7.84 1.93 8.63
C THR A 84 9.34 1.93 8.91
N GLY A 85 9.70 1.85 10.19
CA GLY A 85 11.09 1.75 10.62
C GLY A 85 11.76 0.47 10.13
N TRP A 86 13.07 0.51 9.86
CA TRP A 86 13.85 -0.69 9.55
C TRP A 86 14.15 -1.48 10.82
N ASN A 87 13.11 -2.10 11.40
CA ASN A 87 13.23 -3.04 12.50
C ASN A 87 12.31 -4.25 12.26
N ARG A 88 12.61 -5.37 12.94
CA ARG A 88 11.93 -6.65 12.67
C ARG A 88 10.43 -6.61 12.97
N ASN A 89 10.03 -5.96 14.06
CA ASN A 89 8.64 -5.88 14.45
C ASN A 89 7.88 -5.03 13.44
N SER A 90 8.40 -3.84 13.13
CA SER A 90 7.81 -2.93 12.16
C SER A 90 7.58 -3.56 10.80
N ILE A 91 8.61 -4.23 10.27
CA ILE A 91 8.54 -4.92 8.99
C ILE A 91 7.49 -6.04 9.05
N PHE A 92 7.44 -6.79 10.16
CA PHE A 92 6.49 -7.88 10.33
C PHE A 92 5.04 -7.38 10.39
N GLU A 93 4.73 -6.44 11.26
CA GLU A 93 3.37 -5.87 11.41
C GLU A 93 2.90 -5.25 10.09
N THR A 94 3.74 -4.43 9.45
CA THR A 94 3.40 -3.79 8.16
C THR A 94 3.15 -4.83 7.06
N ARG A 95 3.94 -5.91 7.02
CA ARG A 95 3.73 -7.01 6.07
C ARG A 95 2.43 -7.74 6.32
N MET A 96 2.10 -8.02 7.58
CA MET A 96 0.86 -8.70 7.95
C MET A 96 -0.35 -7.86 7.54
N VAL A 97 -0.38 -6.59 7.96
CA VAL A 97 -1.45 -5.65 7.62
C VAL A 97 -1.60 -5.59 6.10
N ALA A 98 -0.51 -5.41 5.35
CA ALA A 98 -0.56 -5.36 3.90
C ALA A 98 -1.06 -6.65 3.23
N SER A 99 -0.74 -7.82 3.77
CA SER A 99 -1.29 -9.10 3.28
C SER A 99 -2.78 -9.25 3.58
N GLU A 100 -3.29 -8.72 4.68
CA GLU A 100 -4.74 -8.74 4.97
C GLU A 100 -5.53 -7.86 3.97
N PHE A 101 -4.88 -6.83 3.41
CA PHE A 101 -5.47 -6.05 2.32
C PHE A 101 -5.50 -6.82 0.99
N THR A 102 -4.58 -7.75 0.73
CA THR A 102 -4.56 -8.54 -0.51
C THR A 102 -5.40 -9.82 -0.47
N ASP A 103 -5.87 -10.23 0.70
CA ASP A 103 -6.66 -11.46 0.90
C ASP A 103 -7.97 -11.50 0.08
N SER A 104 -8.55 -10.34 -0.26
CA SER A 104 -9.74 -10.29 -1.13
C SER A 104 -9.46 -10.68 -2.59
N GLY A 105 -8.19 -10.73 -2.99
CA GLY A 105 -7.75 -10.96 -4.37
C GLY A 105 -7.93 -9.76 -5.31
N GLU A 106 -8.48 -8.65 -4.82
CA GLU A 106 -8.67 -7.42 -5.61
C GLU A 106 -7.40 -6.56 -5.69
N PHE A 107 -6.49 -6.77 -4.73
CA PHE A 107 -5.29 -6.00 -4.53
C PHE A 107 -4.05 -6.88 -4.58
N ALA A 108 -2.92 -6.27 -4.92
CA ALA A 108 -1.61 -6.90 -4.96
C ALA A 108 -0.61 -6.08 -4.14
N LYS A 109 0.20 -6.78 -3.35
CA LYS A 109 1.26 -6.20 -2.54
C LYS A 109 2.56 -6.20 -3.35
N TYR A 110 3.25 -5.08 -3.36
CA TYR A 110 4.55 -4.89 -3.97
C TYR A 110 5.56 -4.50 -2.89
N ASP A 111 6.62 -5.30 -2.78
CA ASP A 111 7.70 -5.15 -1.82
C ASP A 111 9.02 -4.87 -2.58
N PRO A 112 9.37 -3.59 -2.80
CA PRO A 112 10.56 -3.25 -3.56
C PRO A 112 11.86 -3.72 -2.88
N GLN A 113 11.81 -4.07 -1.59
CA GLN A 113 12.95 -4.61 -0.85
C GLN A 113 13.04 -6.14 -0.89
N ASN A 114 12.01 -6.87 -1.34
CA ASN A 114 11.99 -8.34 -1.43
C ASN A 114 11.52 -8.83 -2.81
N ASP A 115 12.18 -8.38 -3.87
CA ASP A 115 11.99 -8.87 -5.24
C ASP A 115 10.56 -8.71 -5.81
N GLY A 116 9.82 -7.69 -5.36
CA GLY A 116 8.65 -7.19 -6.08
C GLY A 116 7.31 -7.73 -5.58
N TRP A 117 6.44 -8.18 -6.50
CA TRP A 117 5.06 -8.54 -6.18
C TRP A 117 4.97 -9.80 -5.31
N GLU A 118 4.08 -9.78 -4.31
CA GLU A 118 3.68 -10.99 -3.60
C GLU A 118 2.96 -11.94 -4.57
N GLU A 119 3.45 -13.17 -4.64
CA GLU A 119 2.74 -14.28 -5.28
C GLU A 119 1.77 -14.87 -4.25
N VAL A 120 0.49 -14.83 -4.58
CA VAL A 120 -0.63 -15.38 -3.79
C VAL A 120 -0.90 -16.81 -4.20
#